data_AF-A0A659UE97-F1
#
_entry.id   AF-A0A659UE97-F1
#
_cell.length_a   1.000
_cell.length_b   1.000
_cell.length_c   1.000
_cell.angle_alpha   90.00
_cell.angle_beta   90.00
_cell.angle_gamma   90.00
#
_symmetry.space_group_name_H-M   'P 1'
#
loop_
_entity.id
_entity.type
_entity.pdbx_description
1 polymer ?
#
loop_
_entity_poly.entity_id
_entity_poly.type
_entity_poly.pdbx_seq_one_letter_code
_entity_poly.pdbx_strand_id
1 'polypeptide(L)'
;GAPPGATSYQKLSMARDADGRVEIFLTDNQGRIWWIYQNPDVIVQVQKTITPPGTTTPIVVTFDELRPPAQPWSAWIQLTGQLVAVTALRQADGRIALFGINSALHLYRLPQA
;
A
#
# COMPACT_ATOMS: atom_id res chain seq x y z
N GLY A 1 -11.90 -4.00 0.00
CA GLY A 1 -13.24 -3.69 -0.56
C GLY A 1 -13.10 -3.02 -1.91
N ALA A 2 -14.20 -2.66 -2.57
CA ALA A 2 -14.20 -1.93 -3.84
C ALA A 2 -13.92 -0.43 -3.65
N PRO A 3 -13.36 0.27 -4.65
CA PRO A 3 -13.32 1.73 -4.66
C PRO A 3 -14.73 2.35 -4.52
N PRO A 4 -14.91 3.37 -3.67
CA PRO A 4 -16.20 4.00 -3.45
C PRO A 4 -16.85 4.54 -4.72
N GLY A 5 -18.11 4.15 -4.97
CA GLY A 5 -18.87 4.63 -6.11
C GLY A 5 -18.38 4.11 -7.47
N ALA A 6 -17.37 3.25 -7.53
CA ALA A 6 -17.01 2.53 -8.75
C ALA A 6 -17.90 1.28 -8.88
N THR A 7 -18.60 1.16 -10.00
CA THR A 7 -19.51 0.05 -10.29
C THR A 7 -18.95 -0.94 -11.31
N SER A 8 -17.83 -0.59 -11.96
CA SER A 8 -17.16 -1.38 -12.99
C SER A 8 -15.69 -0.97 -13.10
N TYR A 9 -14.83 -1.86 -13.61
CA TYR A 9 -13.38 -1.65 -13.68
C TYR A 9 -12.86 -1.93 -15.09
N GLN A 10 -11.83 -1.20 -15.53
CA GLN A 10 -11.25 -1.33 -16.86
C GLN A 10 -9.84 -1.92 -16.85
N LYS A 11 -8.95 -1.35 -16.03
CA LYS A 11 -7.54 -1.75 -15.96
C LYS A 11 -7.07 -1.73 -14.51
N LEU A 12 -6.12 -2.62 -14.22
CA LEU A 12 -5.47 -2.73 -12.92
C LEU A 12 -3.97 -2.91 -13.17
N SER A 13 -3.16 -2.25 -12.34
CA SER A 13 -1.72 -2.40 -12.31
C SER A 13 -1.25 -2.47 -10.86
N MET A 14 -0.20 -3.25 -10.62
CA MET A 14 0.41 -3.43 -9.30
C MET A 14 1.91 -3.23 -9.42
N ALA A 15 2.50 -2.55 -8.43
CA ALA A 15 3.94 -2.45 -8.26
C ALA A 15 4.31 -2.62 -6.77
N ARG A 16 5.60 -2.80 -6.51
CA ARG A 16 6.16 -2.73 -5.15
C ARG A 16 7.14 -1.56 -5.08
N ASP A 17 7.05 -0.76 -4.04
CA ASP A 17 8.02 0.32 -3.80
C ASP A 17 9.37 -0.24 -3.30
N ALA A 18 10.29 0.65 -2.93
CA ALA A 18 11.62 0.26 -2.43
C ALA A 18 11.60 -0.61 -1.18
N ASP A 19 10.58 -0.45 -0.33
CA ASP A 19 10.43 -1.19 0.91
C ASP A 19 9.64 -2.50 0.70
N GLY A 20 9.25 -2.78 -0.54
CA GLY A 20 8.48 -3.96 -0.92
C GLY A 20 6.97 -3.81 -0.68
N ARG A 21 6.50 -2.63 -0.25
CA ARG A 21 5.08 -2.36 -0.01
C ARG A 21 4.33 -2.44 -1.33
N VAL A 22 3.22 -3.19 -1.33
CA VAL A 22 2.38 -3.35 -2.50
C VAL A 22 1.54 -2.10 -2.74
N GLU A 23 1.59 -1.59 -3.96
CA GLU A 23 0.72 -0.53 -4.46
C GLU A 23 -0.11 -1.04 -5.63
N ILE A 24 -1.41 -0.74 -5.58
CA ILE A 24 -2.37 -1.12 -6.62
C ILE A 24 -3.04 0.13 -7.15
N PHE A 25 -3.05 0.25 -8.47
CA PHE A 25 -3.74 1.29 -9.22
C PHE A 25 -4.79 0.64 -10.12
N LEU A 26 -5.97 1.25 -10.20
CA LEU A 26 -6.98 0.82 -11.16
C LEU A 26 -7.65 2.01 -11.83
N THR A 27 -8.27 1.76 -12.98
CA THR A 27 -9.23 2.65 -13.61
C THR A 27 -10.60 2.02 -13.63
N ASP A 28 -11.63 2.83 -13.38
CA ASP A 28 -13.01 2.41 -13.57
C ASP A 28 -13.52 2.69 -14.99
N ASN A 29 -14.76 2.31 -15.31
CA ASN A 29 -15.32 2.54 -16.66
C ASN A 29 -15.60 4.01 -16.99
N GLN A 30 -15.50 4.91 -16.02
CA GLN A 30 -15.58 6.36 -16.22
C GLN A 30 -14.18 6.99 -16.36
N GLY A 31 -13.13 6.17 -16.34
CA GLY A 31 -11.74 6.59 -16.39
C GLY A 31 -11.21 7.15 -15.07
N ARG A 32 -11.98 7.10 -13.96
CA ARG A 32 -11.48 7.55 -12.66
C ARG A 32 -10.37 6.62 -12.20
N ILE A 33 -9.32 7.23 -11.65
CA ILE A 33 -8.11 6.52 -11.21
C ILE A 33 -8.22 6.32 -9.70
N TRP A 34 -7.97 5.11 -9.25
CA TRP A 34 -8.02 4.74 -7.84
C TRP A 34 -6.71 4.10 -7.42
N TRP A 35 -6.26 4.44 -6.21
CA TRP A 35 -5.04 3.94 -5.59
C TRP A 35 -5.34 3.35 -4.23
N ILE A 36 -4.71 2.22 -3.93
CA ILE A 36 -4.70 1.60 -2.60
C ILE A 36 -3.30 1.02 -2.37
N TYR A 37 -2.84 1.05 -1.13
CA TYR A 37 -1.54 0.50 -0.76
C TYR A 37 -1.62 -0.32 0.51
N GLN A 38 -0.67 -1.24 0.66
CA GLN A 38 -0.53 -2.04 1.86
C GLN A 38 -0.03 -1.17 3.02
N ASN A 39 -0.67 -1.28 4.19
CA ASN A 39 -0.15 -0.61 5.38
C ASN A 39 1.07 -1.36 5.92
N PRO A 40 2.07 -0.64 6.46
CA PRO A 40 3.24 -1.28 7.05
C PRO A 40 2.86 -2.04 8.33
N ASP A 41 3.72 -2.98 8.71
CA ASP A 41 3.66 -3.59 10.04
C ASP A 41 3.81 -2.54 11.13
N VAL A 42 3.17 -2.80 12.26
CA VAL A 42 3.22 -1.95 13.44
C VAL A 42 4.18 -2.54 14.47
N ILE A 43 4.97 -1.68 15.09
CA ILE A 43 5.78 -2.06 16.25
C ILE A 43 4.89 -2.00 17.48
N VAL A 44 4.79 -3.11 18.20
CA VAL A 44 4.08 -3.17 19.49
C VAL A 44 5.05 -3.54 20.60
N GLN A 45 4.86 -2.94 21.77
CA GLN A 45 5.62 -3.32 22.96
C GLN A 45 4.97 -4.55 23.60
N VAL A 46 5.73 -5.63 23.68
CA VAL A 46 5.28 -6.88 24.27
C VAL A 46 6.03 -7.10 25.57
N GLN A 47 5.25 -7.39 26.62
CA GLN A 47 5.78 -7.73 27.93
C GLN A 47 5.77 -9.24 28.10
N LYS A 48 6.93 -9.81 28.45
CA LYS A 48 7.06 -11.22 28.77
C LYS A 48 7.65 -11.38 30.16
N THR A 49 6.91 -12.09 31.01
CA THR A 49 7.40 -12.49 32.32
C THR A 49 8.32 -13.70 32.16
N ILE A 50 9.55 -13.58 32.64
CA ILE A 50 10.53 -14.66 32.65
C ILE A 50 11.07 -14.84 34.07
N THR A 51 11.27 -16.09 34.48
CA THR A 51 11.99 -16.41 35.72
C THR A 51 13.36 -16.96 35.33
N PRO A 52 14.46 -16.21 35.56
CA PRO A 52 15.80 -16.66 35.24
C PRO A 52 16.18 -17.97 35.95
N PRO A 53 16.96 -18.87 35.30
CA PRO A 53 17.47 -20.06 35.94
C PRO A 53 18.25 -19.73 37.23
N GLY A 54 17.96 -20.45 38.31
CA GLY A 54 18.58 -20.20 39.62
C GLY A 54 17.91 -19.08 40.45
N THR A 55 16.82 -18.48 39.96
CA THR A 55 16.01 -17.52 40.71
C THR A 55 14.56 -17.99 40.83
N THR A 56 13.84 -17.49 41.82
CA THR A 56 12.39 -17.71 41.98
C THR A 56 11.57 -16.45 41.72
N THR A 57 12.24 -15.30 41.58
CA THR A 57 11.59 -14.01 41.34
C THR A 57 11.43 -13.76 39.84
N PRO A 58 10.20 -13.63 39.33
CA PRO A 58 9.97 -13.29 37.93
C PRO A 58 10.40 -11.84 37.64
N ILE A 59 10.94 -11.62 36.45
CA ILE A 59 11.18 -10.29 35.87
C ILE A 59 10.30 -10.09 34.64
N VAL A 60 9.93 -8.83 34.36
CA VAL A 60 9.19 -8.46 33.15
C VAL A 60 10.16 -7.87 32.14
N VAL A 61 10.27 -8.49 30.97
CA VAL A 61 11.04 -7.96 29.84
C VAL A 61 10.08 -7.32 28.85
N THR A 62 10.36 -6.07 28.47
CA THR A 62 9.65 -5.38 27.39
C THR A 62 10.53 -5.41 26.15
N PHE A 63 9.97 -5.83 25.02
CA PHE A 63 10.65 -5.78 23.73
C PHE A 63 9.69 -5.32 22.65
N ASP A 64 10.26 -4.76 21.59
CA ASP A 64 9.53 -4.36 20.40
C ASP A 64 9.34 -5.59 19.50
N GLU A 65 8.08 -5.84 19.11
CA GLU A 65 7.70 -6.91 18.21
C GLU A 65 6.98 -6.31 16.99
N LEU A 66 7.39 -6.70 15.78
CA LEU A 66 6.64 -6.37 14.56
C LEU A 66 5.39 -7.23 14.48
N ARG A 67 4.24 -6.60 14.28
CA ARG A 67 2.97 -7.28 14.04
C ARG A 67 2.27 -6.75 12.80
N PRO A 68 1.48 -7.59 12.11
CA PRO A 68 0.62 -7.13 11.04
C PRO A 68 -0.29 -5.97 11.52
N PRO A 69 -0.53 -4.96 10.68
CA PRO A 69 -1.44 -3.89 11.05
C PRO A 69 -2.87 -4.44 11.14
N ALA A 70 -3.67 -3.85 12.03
CA ALA A 70 -5.08 -4.23 12.18
C ALA A 70 -5.89 -4.06 10.89
N GLN A 71 -5.49 -3.10 10.05
CA GLN A 71 -5.99 -2.89 8.69
C GLN A 71 -4.83 -3.10 7.71
N PRO A 72 -4.75 -4.24 7.00
CA PRO A 72 -3.66 -4.53 6.07
C PRO A 72 -3.55 -3.59 4.87
N TRP A 73 -4.62 -2.87 4.53
CA TRP A 73 -4.67 -1.96 3.38
C TRP A 73 -5.18 -0.59 3.78
N SER A 74 -4.74 0.43 3.06
CA SER A 74 -5.31 1.78 3.13
C SER A 74 -6.78 1.79 2.69
N ALA A 75 -7.47 2.89 2.95
CA ALA A 75 -8.67 3.20 2.18
C ALA A 75 -8.30 3.44 0.70
N TRP A 76 -9.27 3.28 -0.19
CA TRP A 76 -9.11 3.70 -1.58
C TRP A 76 -9.02 5.22 -1.67
N ILE A 77 -8.04 5.70 -2.41
CA ILE A 77 -7.80 7.11 -2.68
C ILE A 77 -8.07 7.35 -4.16
N GLN A 78 -8.94 8.31 -4.48
CA GLN A 78 -9.16 8.71 -5.87
C GLN A 78 -8.07 9.70 -6.28
N LEU A 79 -7.38 9.41 -7.38
CA LEU A 79 -6.43 10.33 -8.00
C LEU A 79 -7.15 11.20 -9.03
N THR A 80 -6.62 12.40 -9.28
CA THR A 80 -7.19 13.32 -10.27
C THR A 80 -6.86 12.88 -11.70
N GLY A 81 -7.68 13.33 -12.66
CA GLY A 81 -7.53 12.99 -14.07
C GLY A 81 -8.39 11.79 -14.50
N GLN A 82 -8.27 11.46 -15.79
CA GLN A 82 -9.01 10.36 -16.41
C GLN A 82 -8.11 9.56 -17.36
N LEU A 83 -7.99 8.26 -17.12
CA LEU A 83 -7.16 7.35 -17.91
C LEU A 83 -7.96 6.10 -18.29
N VAL A 84 -7.66 5.53 -19.46
CA VAL A 84 -8.28 4.30 -19.97
C VAL A 84 -7.31 3.12 -19.97
N ALA A 85 -6.01 3.38 -19.87
CA ALA A 85 -4.99 2.38 -19.60
C ALA A 85 -3.92 2.93 -18.66
N VAL A 86 -3.41 2.05 -17.80
CA VAL A 86 -2.43 2.39 -16.77
C VAL A 86 -1.39 1.28 -16.61
N THR A 87 -0.17 1.67 -16.25
CA THR A 87 0.91 0.77 -15.81
C THR A 87 1.72 1.46 -14.72
N ALA A 88 1.99 0.74 -13.63
CA ALA A 88 2.81 1.20 -12.52
C ALA A 88 4.16 0.50 -12.56
N LEU A 89 5.24 1.25 -12.29
CA LEU A 89 6.58 0.70 -12.21
C LEU A 89 7.39 1.38 -11.11
N ARG A 90 8.33 0.63 -10.52
CA ARG A 90 9.32 1.15 -9.59
C ARG A 90 10.45 1.83 -10.38
N GLN A 91 10.73 3.08 -10.04
CA GLN A 91 11.79 3.87 -10.65
C GLN A 91 13.16 3.56 -10.00
N ALA A 92 14.24 4.06 -10.61
CA ALA A 92 15.60 3.85 -10.12
C ALA A 92 15.84 4.45 -8.71
N ASP A 93 15.12 5.52 -8.37
CA ASP A 93 15.14 6.14 -7.04
C ASP A 93 14.28 5.40 -5.99
N GLY A 94 13.62 4.31 -6.39
CA GLY A 94 12.83 3.46 -5.52
C GLY A 94 11.35 3.85 -5.40
N ARG A 95 10.93 5.02 -5.90
CA ARG A 95 9.54 5.47 -5.89
C ARG A 95 8.73 4.85 -7.02
N ILE A 96 7.42 4.69 -6.82
CA ILE A 96 6.52 4.26 -7.89
C ILE A 96 6.20 5.43 -8.83
N ALA A 97 6.13 5.14 -10.13
CA ALA A 97 5.49 6.02 -11.11
C ALA A 97 4.36 5.29 -11.81
N LEU A 98 3.21 5.96 -11.88
CA LEU A 98 2.06 5.56 -12.68
C LEU A 98 2.17 6.22 -14.05
N PHE A 99 2.13 5.43 -15.10
CA PHE A 99 1.99 5.88 -16.48
C PHE A 99 0.62 5.48 -17.00
N GLY A 100 0.06 6.28 -17.89
CA GLY A 100 -1.18 5.90 -18.55
C GLY A 100 -1.55 6.80 -19.71
N ILE A 101 -2.56 6.36 -20.46
CA ILE A 101 -3.13 7.11 -21.57
C ILE A 101 -4.60 7.44 -21.30
N ASN A 102 -5.04 8.62 -21.74
CA ASN A 102 -6.44 8.98 -21.74
C ASN A 102 -7.14 8.51 -23.03
N SER A 103 -8.45 8.76 -23.14
CA SER A 103 -9.24 8.39 -24.33
C SER A 103 -8.82 9.12 -25.62
N ALA A 104 -8.10 10.23 -25.51
CA ALA A 104 -7.52 10.97 -26.63
C ALA A 104 -6.09 10.50 -26.99
N LEU A 105 -5.61 9.40 -26.39
CA LEU A 105 -4.28 8.83 -26.60
C LEU A 105 -3.11 9.73 -26.16
N HIS A 106 -3.35 10.71 -25.29
CA HIS A 106 -2.29 11.49 -24.65
C HIS A 106 -1.66 10.69 -23.51
N LEU A 107 -0.33 10.69 -23.44
CA LEU A 107 0.45 10.02 -22.41
C LEU A 107 0.64 10.91 -21.18
N TYR A 108 0.43 10.33 -20.00
CA TYR A 108 0.63 10.98 -18.71
C TYR A 108 1.53 10.15 -17.80
N ARG A 109 2.21 10.85 -16.88
CA ARG A 109 3.01 10.28 -15.80
C ARG A 109 2.64 10.96 -14.49
N LEU A 110 2.43 10.17 -13.44
CA LEU A 110 2.22 10.61 -12.08
C LEU A 110 3.24 9.91 -11.15
N PRO A 111 4.29 10.62 -10.68
CA PRO A 111 5.23 10.06 -9.72
C PRO A 111 4.65 10.09 -8.30
N GLN A 112 5.01 9.10 -7.49
CA GLN A 112 4.83 9.16 -6.04
C GLN A 112 5.62 10.34 -5.47
N ALA A 113 4.96 11.12 -4.61
CA ALA A 113 5.56 12.25 -3.91
C ALA A 113 6.63 11.79 -2.91
#